data_AF-A0A0M3INJ4-F1
#
_entry.id   AF-A0A0M3INJ4-F1
#
_cell.length_a   1.000
_cell.length_b   1.000
_cell.length_c   1.000
_cell.angle_alpha   90.00
_cell.angle_beta   90.00
_cell.angle_gamma   90.00
#
_symmetry.space_group_name_H-M   'P 1'
#
loop_
_entity.id
_entity.type
_entity.pdbx_description
1 polymer ?
#
loop_
_entity_poly.entity_id
_entity_poly.type
_entity_poly.pdbx_seq_one_letter_code
_entity_poly.pdbx_strand_id
1 'polypeptide(L)' 'MLEILRGIARLKTVDDEFLNHSEWIRKLGAPSLIGIAGALSIPFGVYVIVPYTITAITGPSALLSLLLASIVMILSGY' A
#
# COMPACT_ATOMS: atom_id res chain seq x y z
N MET A 1 -4.26 3.45 44.09
CA MET A 1 -5.38 3.06 43.20
C MET A 1 -5.81 4.22 42.28
N LEU A 2 -5.98 5.44 42.78
CA LEU A 2 -6.34 6.62 41.99
C LEU A 2 -5.29 7.04 40.93
N GLU A 3 -4.00 6.88 41.25
CA GLU A 3 -2.87 7.20 40.36
C GLU A 3 -2.84 6.33 39.09
N ILE A 4 -3.19 5.04 39.22
CA ILE A 4 -3.23 4.07 38.11
C ILE A 4 -4.37 4.44 37.15
N LEU A 5 -5.53 4.82 37.68
CA LEU A 5 -6.68 5.27 36.90
C LEU A 5 -6.38 6.55 36.11
N ARG A 6 -5.62 7.49 36.68
CA ARG A 6 -5.15 8.69 35.97
C ARG A 6 -4.14 8.37 34.86
N GLY A 7 -3.26 7.39 35.07
CA GLY A 7 -2.33 6.91 34.04
C GLY A 7 -3.05 6.26 32.86
N ILE A 8 -4.05 5.42 33.13
CA ILE A 8 -4.88 4.77 32.10
C ILE A 8 -5.75 5.80 31.37
N ALA A 9 -6.32 6.78 32.09
CA ALA A 9 -7.08 7.86 31.48
C ALA A 9 -6.21 8.73 30.55
N ARG A 10 -4.97 9.06 30.95
CA ARG A 10 -4.01 9.77 30.08
C ARG A 10 -3.60 8.97 28.86
N LEU A 11 -3.34 7.67 29.01
CA LEU A 11 -3.04 6.79 27.87
C LEU A 11 -4.22 6.72 26.90
N LYS A 12 -5.45 6.65 27.42
CA LYS A 12 -6.68 6.66 26.61
C LYS A 12 -6.91 8.00 25.90
N THR A 13 -6.51 9.13 26.49
CA THR A 13 -6.56 10.45 25.83
C THR A 13 -5.46 10.64 24.79
N VAL A 14 -4.40 9.83 24.82
CA VAL A 14 -3.33 9.82 23.81
C VAL A 14 -3.69 8.98 22.58
N ASP A 15 -4.81 8.24 22.57
CA ASP A 15 -4.97 7.12 21.64
C ASP A 15 -5.94 7.31 20.47
N ASP A 16 -6.76 8.36 20.40
CA ASP A 16 -7.69 8.51 19.24
C ASP A 16 -7.31 9.68 18.31
N GLU A 17 -6.81 10.78 18.86
CA GLU A 17 -6.42 11.96 18.08
C GLU A 17 -4.96 11.86 17.62
N PHE A 18 -4.03 11.35 18.44
CA PHE A 18 -2.62 11.16 18.08
C PHE A 18 -2.41 10.06 17.02
N LEU A 19 -3.25 9.00 17.03
CA LEU A 19 -3.27 8.00 15.97
C LEU A 19 -3.81 8.58 14.64
N ASN A 20 -4.75 9.54 14.71
CA ASN A 20 -5.25 10.28 13.54
C ASN A 20 -4.34 11.45 13.11
N HIS A 21 -3.46 11.93 14.00
CA HIS A 21 -2.49 13.02 13.79
C HIS A 21 -1.04 12.51 13.72
N SER A 22 -0.83 11.24 13.35
CA SER A 22 0.52 10.71 13.26
C SER A 22 1.27 11.45 12.15
N GLU A 23 2.19 12.33 12.53
CA GLU A 23 3.09 13.08 11.63
C GLU A 23 3.83 12.17 10.64
N TRP A 24 3.81 10.85 10.84
CA TRP A 24 4.26 9.83 9.92
C TRP A 24 3.47 9.81 8.61
N ILE A 25 2.14 9.94 8.63
CA ILE A 25 1.32 10.04 7.42
C ILE A 25 1.65 11.34 6.67
N ARG A 26 1.95 12.42 7.40
CA ARG A 26 2.34 13.72 6.82
C ARG A 26 3.77 13.74 6.26
N LYS A 27 4.70 12.96 6.86
CA LYS A 27 6.07 12.76 6.35
C LYS A 27 6.11 11.80 5.17
N LEU A 28 5.19 10.84 5.10
CA LEU A 28 4.97 10.01 3.93
C LEU A 28 4.18 10.79 2.85
N GLY A 29 4.79 11.84 2.30
CA GLY A 29 4.19 12.55 1.16
C GLY A 29 3.94 11.61 -0.03
N ALA A 30 3.08 12.02 -0.97
CA ALA A 30 2.70 11.22 -2.14
C ALA A 30 3.88 10.53 -2.87
N PRO A 31 5.07 11.15 -3.05
CA PRO A 31 6.21 10.47 -3.67
C PRO A 31 6.71 9.26 -2.89
N SER A 32 6.71 9.31 -1.56
CA SER A 32 7.14 8.19 -0.71
C SER A 32 6.13 7.04 -0.70
N LEU A 33 4.83 7.35 -0.76
CA LEU A 33 3.77 6.34 -0.90
C LEU A 33 3.85 5.63 -2.26
N ILE A 34 4.09 6.37 -3.34
CA ILE A 34 4.36 5.79 -4.66
C ILE A 34 5.61 4.92 -4.62
N GLY A 35 6.67 5.38 -3.94
CA GLY A 35 7.91 4.61 -3.76
C GLY A 35 7.68 3.29 -3.02
N ILE A 36 6.90 3.28 -1.95
CA ILE A 36 6.59 2.08 -1.18
C ILE A 36 5.70 1.14 -1.99
N ALA A 37 4.63 1.66 -2.59
CA ALA A 37 3.74 0.87 -3.44
C ALA A 37 4.51 0.25 -4.62
N GLY A 38 5.40 1.02 -5.25
CA GLY A 38 6.26 0.56 -6.32
C GLY A 38 7.25 -0.51 -5.87
N ALA A 39 7.97 -0.27 -4.76
CA ALA A 39 8.94 -1.22 -4.21
C ALA A 39 8.30 -2.57 -3.82
N LEU A 40 7.04 -2.55 -3.38
CA LEU A 40 6.31 -3.77 -3.02
C LEU A 40 5.66 -4.45 -4.22
N SER A 41 5.17 -3.72 -5.23
CA SER A 41 4.39 -4.30 -6.33
C SER A 41 5.21 -4.63 -7.57
N ILE A 42 6.17 -3.76 -7.95
CA ILE A 42 6.92 -3.89 -9.22
C ILE A 42 7.76 -5.18 -9.25
N PRO A 43 8.55 -5.54 -8.21
CA PRO A 43 9.38 -6.74 -8.27
C PRO A 43 8.55 -8.02 -8.42
N PHE A 44 7.44 -8.13 -7.69
CA PHE A 44 6.55 -9.29 -7.81
C PHE A 44 5.86 -9.35 -9.17
N GLY A 45 5.38 -8.21 -9.67
CA GLY A 45 4.78 -8.13 -11.00
C GLY A 45 5.77 -8.56 -12.09
N VAL A 46 6.95 -7.96 -12.12
CA VAL A 46 7.94 -8.11 -13.21
C VAL A 46 8.70 -9.42 -13.14
N TYR A 47 9.09 -9.89 -11.95
CA TYR A 47 9.96 -11.06 -11.84
C TYR A 47 9.22 -12.37 -11.50
N VAL A 48 7.98 -12.30 -11.02
CA VAL A 48 7.22 -13.49 -10.62
C VAL A 48 5.96 -13.66 -11.47
N ILE A 49 5.04 -12.70 -11.41
CA ILE A 49 3.71 -12.85 -12.01
C ILE A 49 3.78 -12.85 -13.55
N VAL A 50 4.42 -11.85 -14.16
CA VAL A 50 4.51 -11.73 -15.62
C VAL A 50 5.25 -12.91 -16.26
N PRO A 51 6.43 -13.34 -15.79
CA PRO A 51 7.13 -14.49 -16.37
C PRO A 51 6.34 -15.79 -16.20
N TYR A 52 5.72 -16.01 -15.04
CA TYR A 52 4.92 -17.19 -14.78
C TYR A 52 3.67 -17.25 -15.69
N THR A 53 2.95 -16.14 -15.80
CA THR A 53 1.75 -16.07 -16.67
C THR A 53 2.10 -16.30 -18.14
N ILE A 54 3.22 -15.75 -18.61
CA ILE A 54 3.70 -15.96 -19.99
C ILE A 54 4.13 -17.40 -20.21
N THR A 55 4.89 -18.00 -19.30
CA THR A 55 5.49 -19.32 -19.53
C THR A 55 4.56 -20.49 -19.21
N ALA A 56 3.64 -20.32 -18.24
CA ALA A 56 2.87 -21.43 -17.67
C ALA A 56 1.34 -21.35 -17.89
N ILE A 57 0.77 -20.19 -18.23
CA ILE A 57 -0.69 -20.02 -18.28
C ILE A 57 -1.21 -19.67 -19.68
N THR A 58 -0.84 -18.49 -20.19
CA THR A 58 -1.50 -17.88 -21.36
C THR A 58 -0.56 -17.55 -22.52
N GLY A 59 0.75 -17.80 -22.37
CA GLY A 59 1.71 -17.47 -23.41
C GLY A 59 1.97 -15.96 -23.53
N PRO A 60 2.59 -15.52 -24.64
CA PRO A 60 2.90 -14.11 -24.89
C PRO A 60 1.68 -13.17 -24.88
N SER A 61 0.47 -13.71 -25.10
CA SER A 61 -0.79 -12.96 -25.06
C SER A 61 -1.07 -12.32 -23.70
N ALA A 62 -0.45 -12.82 -22.62
CA ALA A 62 -0.52 -12.24 -21.28
C ALA A 62 -0.12 -10.75 -21.26
N LEU A 63 0.76 -10.32 -22.17
CA LEU A 63 1.17 -8.93 -22.30
C LEU A 63 0.01 -8.01 -22.72
N LEU A 64 -0.89 -8.49 -23.58
CA LEU A 64 -2.09 -7.73 -23.96
C LEU A 64 -3.05 -7.60 -22.78
N SER A 65 -3.22 -8.67 -21.99
CA SER A 65 -4.02 -8.62 -20.77
C SER A 65 -3.43 -7.64 -19.75
N LEU A 66 -2.10 -7.60 -19.60
CA LEU A 66 -1.42 -6.66 -18.71
C LEU A 66 -1.64 -5.21 -19.15
N LEU A 67 -1.61 -4.95 -20.46
CA LEU A 67 -1.84 -3.63 -21.04
C LEU A 67 -3.29 -3.16 -20.85
N LEU A 68 -4.27 -4.06 -20.99
CA LEU A 68 -5.66 -3.72 -20.68
C LEU A 68 -5.86 -3.49 -19.18
N ALA A 69 -5.27 -4.34 -18.33
CA ALA A 69 -5.35 -4.20 -16.89
C ALA A 69 -4.75 -2.88 -16.40
N SER A 70 -3.64 -2.42 -16.98
CA SER A 70 -3.02 -1.15 -16.61
C SER A 70 -3.90 0.06 -17.00
N ILE A 71 -4.56 0.02 -18.17
CA ILE A 71 -5.53 1.06 -18.56
C ILE A 71 -6.68 1.14 -17.55
N VAL A 72 -7.27 -0.01 -17.19
CA VAL A 72 -8.37 -0.06 -16.21
C VAL A 72 -7.91 0.43 -14.84
N MET A 73 -6.69 0.07 -14.43
CA MET A 73 -6.13 0.50 -13.14
C MET A 73 -5.90 2.02 -13.09
N ILE A 74 -5.42 2.63 -14.19
CA ILE A 74 -5.28 4.09 -14.29
C ILE A 74 -6.65 4.78 -14.22
N LEU A 75 -7.67 4.22 -14.90
CA LEU A 75 -9.03 4.77 -14.86
C LEU A 75 -9.71 4.60 -13.50
N SER A 76 -9.41 3.52 -12.77
CA SER A 76 -9.96 3.25 -11.44
C SER A 76 -9.29 4.06 -10.33
N GLY A 77 -8.06 4.51 -10.54
CA GLY A 77 -7.31 5.34 -9.58
C GLY A 77 -7.57 6.84 -9.73
N TYR A 78 -8.35 7.24 -10.74
CA TYR A 78 -8.91 8.58 -10.93
C TYR A 78 -10.26 8.68 -10.21
#